data_AF-A0A9D7M8T8-F1
#
_entry.id   AF-A0A9D7M8T8-F1
#
_cell.length_a   1.000
_cell.length_b   1.000
_cell.length_c   1.000
_cell.angle_alpha   90.00
_cell.angle_beta   90.00
_cell.angle_gamma   90.00
#
_symmetry.space_group_name_H-M   'P 1'
#
loop_
_entity.id
_entity.type
_entity.pdbx_description
1 polymer ?
#
loop_
_entity_poly.entity_id
_entity_poly.type
_entity_poly.pdbx_seq_one_letter_code
_entity_poly.pdbx_strand_id
1 'polypeptide(L)'
;MKKFFVLIFFQYLIFNIPFSYAQSWQWFSTIGGGGQAINPDIPDEQVADMVTDSAGNVYVCGRFIGQGSPTINGTPITSFGGYDIFVAKFNCLGNLLWVKTAGNFDYGDDAMSLVLDNFGHLYVTGEVYSSPFSSYCNFMGDTIIDDVNDMFLCKMDTSGNLLWVKWAAPNTGSFNTGSLPYKLNLTLTVTQLYF
;
A
#
# COMPACT_ATOMS: atom_id res chain seq x y z
N MET A 1 -54.91 -29.28 32.02
CA MET A 1 -53.47 -29.64 32.11
C MET A 1 -52.78 -29.69 30.75
N LYS A 2 -53.30 -30.40 29.72
CA LYS A 2 -52.63 -30.49 28.39
C LYS A 2 -52.35 -29.15 27.67
N LYS A 3 -53.27 -28.17 27.75
CA LYS A 3 -53.10 -26.85 27.11
C LYS A 3 -51.99 -25.98 27.75
N PHE A 4 -51.68 -26.21 29.03
CA PHE A 4 -50.67 -25.43 29.76
C PHE A 4 -49.24 -25.86 29.37
N PHE A 5 -49.02 -27.17 29.17
CA PHE A 5 -47.75 -27.71 28.70
C PHE A 5 -47.41 -27.27 27.26
N VAL A 6 -48.41 -27.16 26.38
CA VAL A 6 -48.21 -26.66 25.02
C VAL A 6 -47.74 -25.20 25.03
N LEU A 7 -48.29 -24.36 25.91
CA LEU A 7 -47.87 -22.96 26.02
C LEU A 7 -46.42 -22.82 26.50
N ILE A 8 -46.00 -23.62 27.49
CA ILE A 8 -44.63 -23.63 27.99
C ILE A 8 -43.64 -24.11 26.92
N PHE A 9 -44.03 -25.13 26.14
CA PHE A 9 -43.21 -25.62 25.03
C PHE A 9 -43.02 -24.56 23.93
N PHE A 10 -44.08 -23.83 23.56
CA PHE A 10 -43.99 -22.72 22.60
C PHE A 10 -43.18 -21.54 23.15
N GLN A 11 -43.33 -21.21 24.44
CA GLN A 11 -42.49 -20.20 25.10
C GLN A 11 -41.01 -20.58 25.00
N TYR A 12 -40.67 -21.84 25.31
CA TYR A 12 -39.30 -22.34 25.27
C TYR A 12 -38.70 -22.32 23.85
N LEU A 13 -39.52 -22.62 22.83
CA LEU A 13 -39.13 -22.52 21.42
C LEU A 13 -38.86 -21.07 20.96
N ILE A 14 -39.63 -20.09 21.45
CA ILE A 14 -39.45 -18.67 21.09
C ILE A 14 -38.21 -18.07 21.76
N PHE A 15 -37.87 -18.49 22.98
CA PHE A 15 -36.70 -17.98 23.72
C PHE A 15 -35.36 -18.64 23.35
N ASN A 16 -35.37 -19.75 22.60
CA ASN A 16 -34.15 -20.48 22.21
C ASN A 16 -33.85 -20.44 20.70
N ILE A 17 -34.41 -19.48 19.96
CA ILE A 17 -33.99 -19.26 18.57
C ILE A 17 -32.59 -18.63 18.61
N PRO A 18 -31.52 -19.30 18.13
CA PRO A 18 -30.22 -18.64 18.01
C PRO A 18 -30.37 -17.55 16.94
N PHE A 19 -30.33 -16.29 17.36
CA PHE A 19 -30.16 -15.19 16.42
C PHE A 19 -28.80 -15.37 15.76
N SER A 20 -28.76 -15.64 14.45
CA SER A 20 -27.52 -15.46 13.70
C SER A 20 -27.37 -13.96 13.44
N TYR A 21 -26.43 -13.31 14.10
CA TYR A 21 -26.03 -11.97 13.71
C TYR A 21 -25.22 -12.11 12.42
N ALA A 22 -25.71 -11.53 11.34
CA ALA A 22 -24.84 -11.23 10.21
C ALA A 22 -23.75 -10.27 10.71
N GLN A 23 -22.52 -10.44 10.20
CA GLN A 23 -21.40 -9.57 10.55
C GLN A 23 -21.81 -8.12 10.24
N SER A 24 -21.72 -7.22 11.24
CA SER A 24 -21.86 -5.79 10.99
C SER A 24 -20.54 -5.25 10.44
N TRP A 25 -20.60 -4.44 9.39
CA TRP A 25 -19.44 -3.69 8.92
C TRP A 25 -18.82 -2.93 10.08
N GLN A 26 -17.54 -3.20 10.37
CA GLN A 26 -16.80 -2.47 11.40
C GLN A 26 -16.38 -1.09 10.86
N TRP A 27 -15.81 -1.07 9.66
CA TRP A 27 -15.41 0.14 8.97
C TRP A 27 -15.29 -0.13 7.46
N PHE A 28 -15.31 0.94 6.68
CA PHE A 28 -14.85 0.97 5.29
C PHE A 28 -14.09 2.28 5.07
N SER A 29 -13.17 2.29 4.12
CA SER A 29 -12.49 3.52 3.70
C SER A 29 -12.47 3.57 2.19
N THR A 30 -12.56 4.79 1.64
CA THR A 30 -12.43 5.05 0.21
C THR A 30 -11.04 5.60 -0.08
N ILE A 31 -10.53 5.22 -1.25
CA ILE A 31 -9.27 5.69 -1.80
C ILE A 31 -9.61 6.38 -3.11
N GLY A 32 -9.15 7.61 -3.30
CA GLY A 32 -9.48 8.43 -4.48
C GLY A 32 -10.60 9.44 -4.22
N GLY A 33 -11.07 10.11 -5.28
CA GLY A 33 -12.22 11.02 -5.19
C GLY A 33 -12.03 12.45 -5.69
N GLY A 34 -11.09 12.70 -6.61
CA GLY A 34 -10.92 14.02 -7.21
C GLY A 34 -11.11 14.09 -8.74
N GLY A 35 -10.80 13.00 -9.46
CA GLY A 35 -10.44 13.11 -10.87
C GLY A 35 -11.56 12.76 -11.85
N GLN A 36 -11.44 13.26 -13.08
CA GLN A 36 -12.14 12.69 -14.23
C GLN A 36 -11.25 11.61 -14.83
N ALA A 37 -11.86 10.50 -15.25
CA ALA A 37 -11.17 9.44 -15.99
C ALA A 37 -10.40 10.02 -17.18
N ILE A 38 -9.08 9.81 -17.21
CA ILE A 38 -8.29 10.05 -18.43
C ILE A 38 -8.66 9.02 -19.50
N ASN A 39 -9.17 7.85 -19.10
CA ASN A 39 -9.67 6.83 -20.01
C ASN A 39 -10.91 6.13 -19.42
N PRO A 40 -12.11 6.27 -20.04
CA PRO A 40 -13.33 5.62 -19.54
C PRO A 40 -13.30 4.09 -19.58
N ASP A 41 -12.34 3.49 -20.29
CA ASP A 41 -12.19 2.03 -20.42
C ASP A 41 -11.22 1.42 -19.39
N ILE A 42 -10.56 2.24 -18.55
CA ILE A 42 -9.59 1.80 -17.54
C ILE A 42 -10.07 2.28 -16.16
N PRO A 43 -10.09 1.44 -15.10
CA PRO A 43 -10.45 1.90 -13.76
C PRO A 43 -9.49 2.99 -13.28
N ASP A 44 -10.04 4.15 -12.92
CA ASP A 44 -9.29 5.35 -12.53
C ASP A 44 -8.49 5.14 -11.24
N GLU A 45 -9.14 4.51 -10.27
CA GLU A 45 -8.55 4.13 -9.00
C GLU A 45 -8.80 2.64 -8.74
N GLN A 46 -7.74 1.93 -8.34
CA GLN A 46 -7.84 0.52 -8.02
C GLN A 46 -6.97 0.18 -6.83
N VAL A 47 -7.48 -0.74 -6.00
CA VAL A 47 -6.68 -1.51 -5.06
C VAL A 47 -6.17 -2.74 -5.81
N ALA A 48 -4.86 -2.92 -5.89
CA ALA A 48 -4.26 -4.06 -6.55
C ALA A 48 -4.10 -5.24 -5.60
N ASP A 49 -3.67 -4.99 -4.36
CA ASP A 49 -3.37 -6.05 -3.39
C ASP A 49 -3.48 -5.54 -1.94
N MET A 50 -3.68 -6.47 -1.02
CA MET A 50 -3.72 -6.20 0.41
C MET A 50 -3.23 -7.37 1.27
N VAL A 51 -2.58 -7.07 2.38
CA VAL A 51 -2.15 -8.05 3.39
C VAL A 51 -2.36 -7.50 4.80
N THR A 52 -2.30 -8.40 5.79
CA THR A 52 -2.41 -8.04 7.20
C THR A 52 -1.20 -8.50 8.00
N ASP A 53 -0.85 -7.75 9.04
CA ASP A 53 0.09 -8.21 10.06
C ASP A 53 -0.63 -8.93 11.21
N SER A 54 0.15 -9.52 12.13
CA SER A 54 -0.37 -10.26 13.28
C SER A 54 -1.14 -9.40 14.29
N ALA A 55 -1.01 -8.07 14.23
CA ALA A 55 -1.80 -7.14 15.04
C ALA A 55 -3.11 -6.75 14.35
N GLY A 56 -3.36 -7.25 13.13
CA GLY A 56 -4.53 -6.93 12.32
C GLY A 56 -4.44 -5.57 11.63
N ASN A 57 -3.25 -4.96 11.54
CA ASN A 57 -3.09 -3.80 10.68
C ASN A 57 -3.17 -4.25 9.22
N VAL A 58 -3.79 -3.44 8.38
CA VAL A 58 -4.03 -3.71 6.97
C VAL A 58 -3.08 -2.85 6.14
N TYR A 59 -2.37 -3.46 5.20
CA TYR A 59 -1.53 -2.79 4.21
C TYR A 59 -2.18 -2.98 2.85
N VAL A 60 -2.27 -1.90 2.09
CA VAL A 60 -2.93 -1.88 0.78
C VAL A 60 -2.11 -1.07 -0.20
N CYS A 61 -2.04 -1.52 -1.45
CA CYS A 61 -1.46 -0.74 -2.54
C CYS A 61 -2.37 -0.71 -3.75
N GLY A 62 -2.05 0.20 -4.65
CA GLY A 62 -2.68 0.30 -5.96
C GLY A 62 -2.35 1.64 -6.58
N ARG A 63 -3.27 2.13 -7.41
CA ARG A 63 -3.12 3.43 -8.07
C ARG A 63 -4.32 4.34 -7.83
N PHE A 64 -4.07 5.62 -7.99
CA PHE A 64 -5.10 6.66 -7.98
C PHE A 64 -4.79 7.69 -9.07
N ILE A 65 -5.76 8.52 -9.43
CA ILE A 65 -5.56 9.69 -10.26
C ILE A 65 -5.78 10.96 -9.43
N GLY A 66 -4.96 11.99 -9.64
CA GLY A 66 -5.01 13.18 -8.79
C GLY A 66 -5.38 14.49 -9.44
N GLN A 67 -6.15 14.45 -10.52
CA GLN A 67 -7.00 15.60 -10.80
C GLN A 67 -7.93 15.78 -9.57
N GLY A 68 -8.02 16.97 -8.98
CA GLY A 68 -9.05 17.27 -7.96
C GLY A 68 -8.77 16.98 -6.48
N SER A 69 -7.52 17.04 -6.01
CA SER A 69 -7.15 16.89 -4.57
C SER A 69 -7.50 15.51 -3.98
N PRO A 70 -6.82 14.45 -4.43
CA PRO A 70 -7.10 13.09 -3.98
C PRO A 70 -6.90 12.92 -2.47
N THR A 71 -7.71 12.05 -1.87
CA THR A 71 -7.60 11.71 -0.45
C THR A 71 -7.65 10.20 -0.23
N ILE A 72 -7.04 9.75 0.86
CA ILE A 72 -7.23 8.41 1.42
C ILE A 72 -7.70 8.58 2.85
N ASN A 73 -8.88 8.04 3.17
CA ASN A 73 -9.48 8.20 4.50
C ASN A 73 -9.55 9.66 4.97
N GLY A 74 -9.85 10.59 4.05
CA GLY A 74 -9.88 12.03 4.30
C GLY A 74 -8.50 12.69 4.46
N THR A 75 -7.40 11.94 4.38
CA THR A 75 -6.04 12.49 4.37
C THR A 75 -5.66 12.89 2.95
N PRO A 76 -5.31 14.16 2.67
CA PRO A 76 -4.84 14.59 1.36
C PRO A 76 -3.57 13.85 0.96
N ILE A 77 -3.49 13.43 -0.30
CA ILE A 77 -2.30 12.80 -0.87
C ILE A 77 -1.80 13.58 -2.09
N THR A 78 -0.50 13.49 -2.35
CA THR A 78 0.13 14.16 -3.48
C THR A 78 0.02 13.29 -4.72
N SER A 79 -0.47 13.88 -5.80
CA SER A 79 -0.42 13.34 -7.16
C SER A 79 0.63 14.07 -7.98
N PHE A 80 1.23 13.35 -8.91
CA PHE A 80 2.27 13.85 -9.79
C PHE A 80 1.80 14.00 -11.24
N GLY A 81 0.59 13.53 -11.56
CA GLY A 81 -0.05 13.79 -12.84
C GLY A 81 -1.09 12.75 -13.21
N GLY A 82 -0.64 11.71 -13.91
CA GLY A 82 -1.47 10.61 -14.43
C GLY A 82 -1.96 9.68 -13.32
N TYR A 83 -1.87 8.37 -13.56
CA TYR A 83 -2.03 7.41 -12.46
C TYR A 83 -0.79 7.45 -11.58
N ASP A 84 -0.98 7.53 -10.28
CA ASP A 84 0.08 7.51 -9.28
C ASP A 84 -0.12 6.33 -8.35
N ILE A 85 0.97 5.76 -7.86
CA ILE A 85 0.97 4.68 -6.89
C ILE A 85 0.59 5.23 -5.51
N PHE A 86 -0.22 4.48 -4.77
CA PHE A 86 -0.30 4.62 -3.32
C PHE A 86 0.05 3.30 -2.60
N VAL A 87 0.62 3.44 -1.40
CA VAL A 87 0.77 2.38 -0.41
C VAL A 87 0.30 2.95 0.92
N ALA A 88 -0.67 2.31 1.56
CA ALA A 88 -1.25 2.78 2.80
C ALA A 88 -1.31 1.67 3.85
N LYS A 89 -1.19 2.09 5.11
CA LYS A 89 -1.38 1.21 6.27
C LYS A 89 -2.51 1.74 7.15
N PHE A 90 -3.41 0.86 7.52
CA PHE A 90 -4.50 1.09 8.44
C PHE A 90 -4.33 0.23 9.69
N ASN A 91 -4.78 0.70 10.84
CA ASN A 91 -4.90 -0.17 12.01
C ASN A 91 -6.12 -1.09 11.89
N CYS A 92 -6.26 -2.04 12.83
CA CYS A 92 -7.38 -2.98 12.85
C CYS A 92 -8.76 -2.32 13.01
N LEU A 93 -8.81 -1.04 13.43
CA LEU A 93 -10.01 -0.23 13.57
C LEU A 93 -10.34 0.61 12.32
N GLY A 94 -9.51 0.55 11.27
CA GLY A 94 -9.70 1.31 10.03
C GLY A 94 -9.13 2.73 10.05
N ASN A 95 -8.37 3.10 11.07
CA ASN A 95 -7.68 4.40 11.10
C ASN A 95 -6.44 4.34 10.22
N LEU A 96 -6.26 5.33 9.35
CA LEU A 96 -5.04 5.46 8.55
C LEU A 96 -3.86 5.78 9.46
N LEU A 97 -2.82 4.94 9.41
CA LEU A 97 -1.57 5.14 10.15
C LEU A 97 -0.56 5.92 9.31
N TRP A 98 -0.43 5.56 8.04
CA TRP A 98 0.40 6.29 7.07
C TRP A 98 -0.04 5.97 5.64
N VAL A 99 0.30 6.87 4.74
CA VAL A 99 0.20 6.70 3.29
C VAL A 99 1.49 7.21 2.64
N LYS A 100 1.92 6.53 1.60
CA LYS A 100 3.04 6.89 0.74
C LYS A 100 2.56 6.86 -0.70
N THR A 101 2.99 7.84 -1.48
CA THR A 101 2.69 7.88 -2.91
C THR A 101 3.97 7.81 -3.72
N ALA A 102 3.86 7.31 -4.94
CA ALA A 102 4.91 7.39 -5.93
C ALA A 102 4.33 7.71 -7.29
N GLY A 103 5.06 8.47 -8.10
CA GLY A 103 4.69 8.66 -9.48
C GLY A 103 5.41 9.79 -10.18
N ASN A 104 5.02 9.97 -11.44
CA ASN A 104 5.65 10.86 -12.40
C ASN A 104 4.68 11.85 -13.05
N PHE A 105 5.26 12.79 -13.79
CA PHE A 105 4.50 13.70 -14.62
C PHE A 105 3.98 12.97 -15.87
N ASP A 106 2.66 12.96 -16.06
CA ASP A 106 1.93 12.62 -17.30
C ASP A 106 1.62 11.14 -17.60
N TYR A 107 2.45 10.18 -17.20
CA TYR A 107 2.17 8.74 -17.39
C TYR A 107 1.57 8.08 -16.14
N GLY A 108 1.10 6.84 -16.30
CA GLY A 108 0.40 6.13 -15.24
C GLY A 108 1.27 5.07 -14.57
N ASP A 109 1.49 5.20 -13.27
CA ASP A 109 2.29 4.31 -12.44
C ASP A 109 1.40 3.31 -11.67
N ASP A 110 1.90 2.09 -11.49
CA ASP A 110 1.09 0.97 -10.99
C ASP A 110 1.85 0.18 -9.90
N ALA A 111 1.26 0.09 -8.71
CA ALA A 111 1.63 -0.92 -7.73
C ALA A 111 0.75 -2.15 -7.93
N MET A 112 1.38 -3.33 -8.04
CA MET A 112 0.71 -4.56 -8.47
C MET A 112 0.55 -5.59 -7.35
N SER A 113 1.50 -5.68 -6.42
CA SER A 113 1.44 -6.64 -5.32
C SER A 113 2.27 -6.19 -4.14
N LEU A 114 1.90 -6.69 -2.96
CA LEU A 114 2.65 -6.46 -1.73
C LEU A 114 2.72 -7.73 -0.86
N VAL A 115 3.78 -7.84 -0.06
CA VAL A 115 3.93 -8.88 0.96
C VAL A 115 4.66 -8.34 2.18
N LEU A 116 4.44 -8.98 3.34
CA LEU A 116 5.16 -8.68 4.58
C LEU A 116 6.20 -9.78 4.87
N ASP A 117 7.36 -9.38 5.38
CA ASP A 117 8.27 -10.31 6.06
C ASP A 117 7.87 -10.52 7.53
N ASN A 118 8.53 -11.47 8.21
CA ASN A 118 8.26 -11.79 9.61
C ASN A 118 8.56 -10.64 10.59
N PHE A 119 9.27 -9.60 10.14
CA PHE A 119 9.55 -8.40 10.92
C PHE A 119 8.55 -7.27 10.63
N GLY A 120 7.57 -7.51 9.76
CA GLY A 120 6.58 -6.53 9.34
C GLY A 120 7.11 -5.52 8.32
N HIS A 121 8.27 -5.75 7.71
CA HIS A 121 8.69 -4.93 6.59
C HIS A 121 7.85 -5.28 5.35
N LEU A 122 7.48 -4.24 4.62
CA LEU A 122 6.65 -4.35 3.44
C LEU A 122 7.53 -4.45 2.19
N TYR A 123 7.19 -5.35 1.30
CA TYR A 123 7.76 -5.44 -0.04
C TYR A 123 6.67 -5.13 -1.04
N VAL A 124 6.96 -4.27 -2.02
CA VAL A 124 6.00 -3.86 -3.04
C VAL A 124 6.64 -4.03 -4.41
N THR A 125 5.88 -4.56 -5.35
CA THR A 125 6.25 -4.63 -6.76
C THR A 125 5.29 -3.84 -7.62
N GLY A 126 5.79 -3.31 -8.72
CA GLY A 126 5.00 -2.56 -9.66
C GLY A 126 5.83 -2.05 -10.82
N GLU A 127 5.30 -1.04 -11.50
CA GLU A 127 5.93 -0.36 -12.61
C GLU A 127 5.81 1.15 -12.44
N VAL A 128 6.88 1.85 -12.83
CA VAL A 128 6.91 3.31 -12.94
C VAL A 128 7.22 3.63 -14.39
N TYR A 129 6.49 4.57 -14.96
CA TYR A 129 6.65 5.01 -16.34
C TYR A 129 7.40 6.33 -16.37
N SER A 130 8.36 6.38 -17.29
CA SER A 130 9.18 7.57 -17.51
C SER A 130 8.38 8.73 -18.08
N SER A 131 8.75 9.94 -17.67
CA SER A 131 8.15 11.16 -18.20
C SER A 131 9.07 11.86 -19.20
N PRO A 132 8.58 12.35 -20.35
CA PRO A 132 9.35 13.25 -21.21
C PRO A 132 9.53 14.64 -20.58
N PHE A 133 8.83 14.92 -19.48
CA PHE A 133 8.85 16.21 -18.79
C PHE A 133 9.65 16.19 -17.48
N SER A 134 10.09 15.02 -17.00
CA SER A 134 10.87 14.86 -15.77
C SER A 134 11.92 13.77 -15.93
N SER A 135 13.09 13.96 -15.32
CA SER A 135 14.14 12.92 -15.23
C SER A 135 14.18 12.24 -13.85
N TYR A 136 13.15 12.46 -13.04
CA TYR A 136 13.05 11.93 -11.69
C TYR A 136 11.59 11.60 -11.36
N CYS A 137 11.44 10.53 -10.57
CA CYS A 137 10.17 10.09 -10.00
C CYS A 137 10.16 10.39 -8.49
N ASN A 138 9.02 10.85 -7.97
CA ASN A 138 8.80 10.85 -6.52
C ASN A 138 8.42 9.45 -6.12
N PHE A 139 9.17 8.83 -5.21
CA PHE A 139 8.98 7.42 -4.89
C PHE A 139 8.95 7.18 -3.39
N MET A 140 7.75 7.01 -2.84
CA MET A 140 7.51 6.66 -1.43
C MET A 140 8.10 7.67 -0.43
N GLY A 141 8.17 8.94 -0.82
CA GLY A 141 8.78 10.02 -0.02
C GLY A 141 10.27 10.25 -0.27
N ASP A 142 10.87 9.56 -1.24
CA ASP A 142 12.22 9.83 -1.77
C ASP A 142 12.14 10.33 -3.22
N THR A 143 13.28 10.70 -3.81
CA THR A 143 13.41 11.05 -5.23
C THR A 143 14.41 10.11 -5.90
N ILE A 144 13.96 9.45 -6.97
CA ILE A 144 14.76 8.49 -7.74
C ILE A 144 14.94 9.00 -9.16
N ILE A 145 16.06 8.64 -9.79
CA ILE A 145 16.27 8.91 -11.21
C ILE A 145 15.38 7.96 -12.01
N ASP A 146 14.67 8.52 -12.97
CA ASP A 146 13.73 7.82 -13.82
C ASP A 146 14.09 8.14 -15.27
N ASP A 147 14.82 7.23 -15.90
CA ASP A 147 15.32 7.36 -17.27
C ASP A 147 14.68 6.37 -18.25
N VAL A 148 13.88 5.42 -17.76
CA VAL A 148 13.16 4.40 -18.54
C VAL A 148 11.97 3.85 -17.75
N ASN A 149 10.93 3.39 -18.45
CA ASN A 149 9.85 2.62 -17.84
C ASN A 149 10.43 1.36 -17.20
N ASP A 150 10.32 1.25 -15.88
CA ASP A 150 10.95 0.16 -15.14
C ASP A 150 9.98 -0.51 -14.17
N MET A 151 10.03 -1.84 -14.14
CA MET A 151 9.46 -2.59 -13.04
C MET A 151 10.33 -2.41 -11.81
N PHE A 152 9.70 -2.24 -10.64
CA PHE A 152 10.39 -2.13 -9.37
C PHE A 152 10.06 -3.26 -8.40
N LEU A 153 11.01 -3.51 -7.50
CA LEU A 153 10.81 -4.15 -6.21
C LEU A 153 11.36 -3.22 -5.14
N CYS A 154 10.55 -2.81 -4.19
CA CYS A 154 11.01 -2.00 -3.06
C CYS A 154 10.73 -2.69 -1.73
N LYS A 155 11.48 -2.27 -0.70
CA LYS A 155 11.27 -2.66 0.69
C LYS A 155 11.07 -1.42 1.54
N MET A 156 10.10 -1.46 2.43
CA MET A 156 9.75 -0.38 3.35
C MET A 156 9.70 -0.90 4.80
N ASP A 157 9.99 -0.02 5.76
CA ASP A 157 9.84 -0.34 7.17
C ASP A 157 8.38 -0.27 7.66
N THR A 158 8.15 -0.67 8.92
CA THR A 158 6.80 -0.69 9.53
C THR A 158 6.16 0.70 9.66
N SER A 159 6.98 1.75 9.58
CA SER A 159 6.60 3.17 9.62
C SER A 159 6.40 3.75 8.22
N GLY A 160 6.56 2.94 7.18
CA GLY A 160 6.40 3.33 5.78
C GLY A 160 7.62 4.04 5.18
N ASN A 161 8.80 4.00 5.81
CA ASN A 161 10.00 4.57 5.21
C ASN A 161 10.60 3.60 4.20
N LEU A 162 11.00 4.10 3.04
CA LEU A 162 11.71 3.32 2.03
C LEU A 162 13.09 2.90 2.55
N LEU A 163 13.39 1.59 2.52
CA LEU A 163 14.69 1.04 2.88
C LEU A 163 15.57 0.85 1.64
N TRP A 164 14.99 0.35 0.55
CA TRP A 164 15.66 0.24 -0.75
C TRP A 164 14.63 0.00 -1.87
N VAL A 165 15.06 0.28 -3.11
CA VAL A 165 14.35 -0.08 -4.35
C VAL A 165 15.33 -0.73 -5.34
N LYS A 166 14.83 -1.66 -6.16
CA LYS A 166 15.54 -2.37 -7.23
C LYS A 166 14.70 -2.33 -8.49
N TRP A 167 15.36 -2.17 -9.64
CA TRP A 167 14.74 -2.07 -10.96
C TRP A 167 15.04 -3.33 -11.78
N ALA A 168 14.10 -3.75 -12.62
CA ALA A 168 14.25 -4.95 -13.45
C ALA A 168 15.12 -4.73 -14.69
N ALA A 169 15.25 -3.50 -15.19
CA ALA A 169 16.22 -3.15 -16.22
C ALA A 169 17.35 -2.28 -15.65
N PRO A 170 18.57 -2.35 -16.21
CA PRO A 170 19.59 -1.38 -15.88
C PRO A 170 19.14 -0.01 -16.41
N ASN A 171 19.04 0.99 -15.53
CA ASN A 171 19.02 2.41 -15.90
C ASN A 171 20.22 2.65 -16.82
N THR A 172 19.99 2.69 -18.14
CA THR A 172 21.08 2.71 -19.13
C THR A 172 21.55 4.12 -19.45
N GLY A 173 21.05 5.15 -18.77
CA GLY A 173 21.51 6.52 -18.95
C GLY A 173 22.88 6.80 -18.33
N SER A 174 23.96 6.43 -19.01
CA SER A 174 25.32 7.03 -18.90
C SER A 174 25.85 7.37 -17.49
N PHE A 175 26.85 6.60 -17.03
CA PHE A 175 27.79 6.90 -15.93
C PHE A 175 27.63 8.25 -15.22
N ASN A 176 26.84 8.26 -14.15
CA ASN A 176 27.19 8.96 -12.92
C ASN A 176 26.78 8.08 -11.76
N THR A 177 27.77 7.41 -11.17
CA THR A 177 27.67 6.87 -9.81
C THR A 177 27.56 8.05 -8.84
N GLY A 178 26.42 8.73 -8.87
CA GLY A 178 25.94 9.61 -7.82
C GLY A 178 25.39 8.71 -6.72
N SER A 179 26.29 8.25 -5.87
CA SER A 179 26.06 7.58 -4.60
C SER A 179 24.74 7.97 -3.91
N LEU A 180 23.82 7.02 -3.82
CA LEU A 180 23.17 6.72 -2.53
C LEU A 180 23.80 5.43 -1.99
N PRO A 181 24.31 5.44 -0.75
CA PRO A 181 25.34 4.51 -0.33
C PRO A 181 24.74 3.13 -0.13
N TYR A 182 25.28 2.14 -0.82
CA TYR A 182 25.32 0.78 -0.28
C TYR A 182 26.27 0.79 0.93
N LYS A 183 25.84 1.36 2.07
CA LYS A 183 26.50 1.13 3.35
C LYS A 183 26.00 -0.20 3.91
N LEU A 184 26.62 -1.26 3.42
CA LEU A 184 26.71 -2.53 4.11
C LEU A 184 27.45 -2.28 5.44
N ASN A 185 26.71 -2.02 6.53
CA ASN A 185 27.29 -1.94 7.87
C ASN A 185 27.65 -3.37 8.34
N LEU A 186 28.76 -3.91 7.85
CA LEU A 186 29.42 -5.08 8.45
C LEU A 186 30.47 -4.56 9.45
N THR A 187 30.04 -4.28 10.67
CA THR A 187 30.97 -4.06 11.79
C THR A 187 31.50 -5.41 12.25
N LEU A 188 32.56 -5.90 11.60
CA LEU A 188 33.32 -7.06 12.08
C LEU A 188 34.27 -6.58 13.18
N THR A 189 33.80 -6.60 14.43
CA THR A 189 34.71 -6.52 15.58
C THR A 189 35.51 -7.82 15.64
N VAL A 190 36.74 -7.80 15.13
CA VAL A 190 37.71 -8.85 15.41
C VAL A 190 38.23 -8.62 16.83
N THR A 191 37.65 -9.36 17.76
CA THR A 191 38.22 -9.62 19.08
C THR A 191 39.52 -10.40 18.92
N GLN A 192 40.61 -9.81 19.41
CA GLN A 192 41.76 -10.44 20.08
C GLN A 192 42.48 -11.61 19.38
N LEU A 193 43.77 -11.42 19.08
CA LEU A 193 44.73 -12.53 19.10
C LEU A 193 46.00 -12.12 19.86
N TYR A 194 46.26 -12.93 20.88
CA TYR A 194 47.44 -12.99 21.72
C TYR A 194 48.69 -13.27 20.87
N PHE A 195 49.77 -12.54 21.13
CA PHE A 195 51.11 -13.09 21.31
C PHE A 195 51.83 -12.27 22.38
#